data_AF-A0A1V5A3Q8-F1
#
_entry.id   AF-A0A1V5A3Q8-F1
#
_cell.length_a   1.000
_cell.length_b   1.000
_cell.length_c   1.000
_cell.angle_alpha   90.00
_cell.angle_beta   90.00
_cell.angle_gamma   90.00
#
_symmetry.space_group_name_H-M   'P 1'
#
loop_
_entity.id
_entity.type
_entity.pdbx_description
1 polymer ?
#
loop_
_entity_poly.entity_id
_entity_poly.type
_entity_poly.pdbx_seq_one_letter_code
_entity_poly.pdbx_strand_id
1 'polypeptide(L)'
;MTGAQKGSAAVLVVLFMIVLLPVGWILLAFPAEPHYAVSGEPVGHAANVSGITVAQVSDTTWQFPGAMGGRTYVLEDGEGNTLVIQTQVFDTAESRDAAVVTFSAQAVGKGRPIGRIMVIGHQVIHIGPDPGEIFPRIAPRLRNMRIAG
;
A
#
# COMPACT_ATOMS: atom_id res chain seq x y z
N MET A 1 -20.05 45.14 26.03
CA MET A 1 -19.08 44.04 25.78
C MET A 1 -17.69 44.65 25.74
N THR A 2 -16.94 44.53 26.83
CA THR A 2 -15.65 45.19 27.08
C THR A 2 -14.52 44.54 26.26
N GLY A 3 -13.48 45.31 25.91
CA GLY A 3 -12.41 44.91 24.96
C GLY A 3 -11.70 43.58 25.25
N ALA A 4 -11.75 43.09 26.50
CA ALA A 4 -11.21 41.78 26.89
C ALA A 4 -11.92 40.59 26.19
N GLN A 5 -13.25 40.65 26.00
CA GLN A 5 -14.00 39.59 25.31
C GLN A 5 -13.67 39.50 23.81
N LYS A 6 -13.40 40.66 23.17
CA LYS A 6 -13.02 40.71 21.75
C LYS A 6 -11.61 40.16 21.53
N GLY A 7 -10.68 40.43 22.46
CA GLY A 7 -9.34 39.86 22.44
C GLY A 7 -9.35 38.33 22.61
N SER A 8 -10.10 37.80 23.57
CA SER A 8 -10.22 36.34 23.76
C SER A 8 -10.87 35.64 22.57
N ALA A 9 -11.89 36.24 21.94
CA ALA A 9 -12.51 35.68 20.74
C ALA A 9 -11.54 35.65 19.55
N ALA A 10 -10.76 36.72 19.34
CA ALA A 10 -9.75 36.77 18.28
C ALA A 10 -8.64 35.71 18.48
N VAL A 11 -8.18 35.53 19.72
CA VAL A 11 -7.18 34.49 20.05
C VAL A 11 -7.72 33.09 19.78
N LEU A 12 -8.98 32.81 20.13
CA LEU A 12 -9.63 31.52 19.83
C LEU A 12 -9.71 31.26 18.32
N VAL A 13 -10.05 32.27 17.51
CA VAL A 13 -10.11 32.14 16.04
C VAL A 13 -8.72 31.89 15.46
N VAL A 14 -7.69 32.59 15.92
CA VAL A 14 -6.30 32.39 15.47
C VAL A 14 -5.81 31.00 15.87
N LEU A 15 -6.09 30.54 17.09
CA LEU A 15 -5.72 29.21 17.54
C LEU A 15 -6.42 28.12 16.70
N PHE A 16 -7.72 28.31 16.42
CA PHE A 16 -8.51 27.41 15.60
C PHE A 16 -7.98 27.36 14.15
N MET A 17 -7.59 28.49 13.57
CA MET A 17 -6.92 28.53 12.27
C MET A 17 -5.58 27.79 12.31
N ILE A 18 -4.73 28.04 13.31
CA ILE A 18 -3.40 27.39 13.41
C ILE A 18 -3.53 25.87 13.55
N VAL A 19 -4.60 25.37 14.17
CA VAL A 19 -4.82 23.91 14.33
C VAL A 19 -5.51 23.31 13.10
N LEU A 20 -6.56 23.95 12.57
CA LEU A 20 -7.37 23.35 11.51
C LEU A 20 -6.83 23.55 10.10
N LEU A 21 -6.14 24.66 9.81
CA LEU A 21 -5.54 24.85 8.49
C LEU A 21 -4.53 23.74 8.19
N PRO A 22 -3.55 23.45 9.06
CA PRO A 22 -2.58 22.38 8.79
C PRO A 22 -3.25 21.02 8.60
N VAL A 23 -4.26 20.69 9.41
CA VAL A 23 -5.00 19.42 9.29
C VAL A 23 -5.77 19.35 7.96
N GLY A 24 -6.46 20.43 7.57
CA GLY A 24 -7.15 20.51 6.29
C GLY A 24 -6.20 20.37 5.08
N TRP A 25 -5.01 20.98 5.17
CA TRP A 25 -3.97 20.84 4.14
C TRP A 25 -3.45 19.40 4.03
N ILE A 26 -3.25 18.70 5.15
CA ILE A 26 -2.79 17.31 5.15
C ILE A 26 -3.84 16.40 4.47
N LEU A 27 -5.12 16.58 4.76
CA LEU A 27 -6.19 15.79 4.14
C LEU A 27 -6.30 16.00 2.63
N LEU A 28 -6.04 17.22 2.14
CA LEU A 28 -6.00 17.53 0.70
C LEU A 28 -4.72 17.05 0.01
N ALA A 29 -3.58 17.10 0.72
CA ALA A 29 -2.28 16.73 0.16
C ALA A 29 -2.04 15.22 0.09
N PHE A 30 -2.72 14.45 0.95
CA PHE A 30 -2.61 12.99 1.01
C PHE A 30 -3.98 12.33 0.85
N PRO A 31 -4.57 12.38 -0.37
CA PRO A 31 -5.80 11.66 -0.62
C PRO A 31 -5.60 10.17 -0.38
N ALA A 32 -6.52 9.54 0.36
CA ALA A 32 -6.51 8.10 0.60
C ALA A 32 -6.45 7.35 -0.75
N GLU A 33 -5.69 6.25 -0.81
CA GLU A 33 -5.60 5.50 -2.05
C GLU A 33 -6.98 4.96 -2.45
N PRO A 34 -7.45 5.18 -3.69
CA PRO A 34 -8.80 4.83 -4.09
C PRO A 34 -9.02 3.33 -3.95
N HIS A 35 -10.18 2.96 -3.39
CA HIS A 35 -10.57 1.58 -3.19
C HIS A 35 -11.50 1.14 -4.32
N TYR A 36 -10.94 0.42 -5.28
CA TYR A 36 -11.67 -0.17 -6.39
C TYR A 36 -11.30 -1.65 -6.53
N ALA A 37 -12.19 -2.42 -7.15
CA ALA A 37 -11.92 -3.82 -7.41
C ALA A 37 -10.87 -3.98 -8.52
N VAL A 38 -9.77 -4.66 -8.22
CA VAL A 38 -8.78 -5.00 -9.25
C VAL A 38 -9.21 -6.32 -9.89
N SER A 39 -9.58 -6.27 -11.17
CA SER A 39 -9.94 -7.48 -11.91
C SER A 39 -8.69 -8.24 -12.39
N GLY A 40 -8.63 -9.54 -12.17
CA GLY A 40 -7.62 -10.44 -12.73
C GLY A 40 -6.40 -10.71 -11.83
N GLU A 41 -5.29 -11.13 -12.45
CA GLU A 41 -4.05 -11.53 -11.75
C GLU A 41 -2.92 -10.53 -12.07
N PRO A 42 -2.83 -9.41 -11.33
CA PRO A 42 -1.95 -8.29 -11.68
C PRO A 42 -0.46 -8.69 -11.67
N VAL A 43 -0.06 -9.52 -10.72
CA VAL A 43 1.32 -10.01 -10.58
C VAL A 43 1.67 -11.00 -11.69
N GLY A 44 0.81 -11.98 -11.96
CA GLY A 44 1.03 -12.97 -13.02
C GLY A 44 1.10 -12.32 -14.41
N HIS A 45 0.20 -11.37 -14.70
CA HIS A 45 0.22 -10.63 -15.95
C HIS A 45 1.47 -9.75 -16.08
N ALA A 46 1.85 -9.03 -15.03
CA ALA A 46 3.05 -8.21 -15.03
C ALA A 46 4.33 -9.04 -15.23
N ALA A 47 4.43 -10.20 -14.58
CA ALA A 47 5.57 -11.12 -14.73
C ALA A 47 5.70 -11.64 -16.17
N ASN A 48 4.60 -12.13 -16.74
CA ASN A 48 4.59 -12.68 -18.10
C ASN A 48 5.03 -11.64 -19.15
N VAL A 49 4.50 -10.41 -19.06
CA VAL A 49 4.84 -9.32 -19.99
C VAL A 49 6.30 -8.87 -19.84
N SER A 50 6.91 -9.04 -18.66
CA SER A 50 8.31 -8.67 -18.39
C SER A 50 9.30 -9.81 -18.64
N GLY A 51 8.84 -10.95 -19.18
CA GLY A 51 9.68 -12.13 -19.43
C GLY A 51 10.20 -12.78 -18.15
N ILE A 52 9.45 -12.68 -17.06
CA ILE A 52 9.72 -13.33 -15.77
C ILE A 52 8.81 -14.55 -15.63
N THR A 53 9.38 -15.68 -15.23
CA THR A 53 8.62 -16.92 -15.07
C THR A 53 7.92 -16.91 -13.72
N VAL A 54 6.64 -17.29 -13.70
CA VAL A 54 5.92 -17.58 -12.46
C VAL A 54 6.16 -19.05 -12.14
N ALA A 55 7.12 -19.32 -11.25
CA ALA A 55 7.51 -20.68 -10.88
C ALA A 55 6.45 -21.37 -10.02
N GLN A 56 5.81 -20.62 -9.12
CA GLN A 56 4.76 -21.15 -8.24
C GLN A 56 3.71 -20.09 -7.93
N VAL A 57 2.45 -20.53 -7.86
CA VAL A 57 1.34 -19.75 -7.31
C VAL A 57 0.65 -20.58 -6.23
N SER A 58 0.41 -19.99 -5.07
CA SER A 58 -0.38 -20.61 -4.01
C SER A 58 -1.35 -19.61 -3.41
N ASP A 59 -2.54 -20.07 -3.05
CA ASP A 59 -3.48 -19.25 -2.31
C ASP A 59 -2.96 -19.00 -0.89
N THR A 60 -3.12 -17.77 -0.41
CA THR A 60 -2.74 -17.37 0.94
C THR A 60 -3.81 -16.45 1.51
N THR A 61 -3.92 -16.41 2.83
CA THR A 61 -4.79 -15.45 3.50
C THR A 61 -4.07 -14.94 4.73
N TRP A 62 -3.83 -13.64 4.75
CA TRP A 62 -3.20 -13.01 5.89
C TRP A 62 -4.17 -12.95 7.07
N GLN A 63 -3.62 -13.05 8.28
CA GLN A 63 -4.38 -12.99 9.52
C GLN A 63 -4.64 -11.52 9.90
N PHE A 64 -5.33 -10.78 9.02
CA PHE A 64 -5.75 -9.40 9.24
C PHE A 64 -7.28 -9.29 9.19
N PRO A 65 -7.88 -8.39 9.98
CA PRO A 65 -9.29 -8.04 9.80
C PRO A 65 -9.57 -7.60 8.36
N GLY A 66 -10.70 -8.03 7.82
CA GLY A 66 -11.13 -7.68 6.46
C GLY A 66 -10.38 -8.38 5.33
N ALA A 67 -9.43 -9.28 5.61
CA ALA A 67 -8.73 -10.06 4.60
C ALA A 67 -9.69 -11.05 3.90
N MET A 68 -9.88 -10.89 2.59
CA MET A 68 -10.79 -11.72 1.78
C MET A 68 -10.10 -12.85 1.00
N GLY A 69 -8.81 -13.06 1.27
CA GLY A 69 -7.96 -13.99 0.52
C GLY A 69 -7.02 -13.31 -0.47
N GLY A 70 -6.01 -14.06 -0.89
CA GLY A 70 -4.83 -13.54 -1.56
C GLY A 70 -4.01 -14.64 -2.19
N ARG A 71 -2.88 -14.28 -2.78
CA ARG A 71 -1.98 -15.23 -3.47
C ARG A 71 -0.52 -14.93 -3.22
N THR A 72 0.27 -15.98 -3.08
CA THR A 72 1.72 -15.93 -3.09
C THR A 72 2.21 -16.37 -4.47
N TYR A 73 3.01 -15.53 -5.10
CA TYR A 73 3.70 -15.78 -6.36
C TYR A 73 5.17 -15.95 -6.05
N VAL A 74 5.78 -17.02 -6.56
CA VAL A 74 7.22 -17.18 -6.62
C VAL A 74 7.60 -16.91 -8.07
N LEU A 75 8.31 -15.80 -8.27
CA LEU A 75 8.84 -15.39 -9.56
C LEU A 75 10.29 -15.84 -9.68
N GLU A 76 10.69 -16.26 -10.87
CA GLU A 76 12.04 -16.71 -11.18
C GLU A 76 12.52 -16.04 -12.47
N ASP A 77 13.76 -15.53 -12.47
CA ASP A 77 14.40 -15.02 -13.68
C ASP A 77 15.23 -16.10 -14.40
N GLY A 78 15.79 -15.75 -15.57
CA GLY A 78 16.63 -16.67 -16.33
C GLY A 78 17.99 -16.99 -15.69
N GLU A 79 18.34 -16.33 -14.58
CA GLU A 79 19.58 -16.52 -13.82
C GLU A 79 19.36 -17.39 -12.57
N GLY A 80 18.11 -17.81 -12.30
CA GLY A 80 17.72 -18.61 -11.14
C GLY A 80 17.50 -17.78 -9.86
N ASN A 81 17.48 -16.45 -9.95
CA ASN A 81 17.09 -15.61 -8.82
C ASN A 81 15.59 -15.72 -8.62
N THR A 82 15.17 -15.73 -7.35
CA THR A 82 13.75 -15.83 -6.99
C THR A 82 13.27 -14.60 -6.24
N LEU A 83 12.04 -14.21 -6.53
CA LEU A 83 11.33 -13.13 -5.85
C LEU A 83 9.96 -13.64 -5.40
N VAL A 84 9.68 -13.52 -4.11
CA VAL A 84 8.37 -13.86 -3.56
C VAL A 84 7.50 -12.61 -3.48
N ILE A 85 6.32 -12.65 -4.10
CA ILE A 85 5.32 -11.57 -4.04
C ILE A 85 4.04 -12.14 -3.44
N GLN A 86 3.54 -11.50 -2.39
CA GLN A 86 2.27 -11.83 -1.77
C GLN A 86 1.27 -10.74 -2.07
N THR A 87 0.04 -11.14 -2.39
CA THR A 87 -1.09 -10.25 -2.63
C THR A 87 -2.17 -10.61 -1.64
N GLN A 88 -2.88 -9.60 -1.11
CA GLN A 88 -3.98 -9.78 -0.19
C GLN A 88 -5.10 -8.79 -0.54
N VAL A 89 -6.29 -9.30 -0.81
CA VAL A 89 -7.49 -8.48 -1.03
C VAL A 89 -8.15 -8.17 0.31
N PHE A 90 -8.64 -6.95 0.46
CA PHE A 90 -9.39 -6.49 1.62
C PHE A 90 -10.81 -6.10 1.24
N ASP A 91 -11.73 -6.20 2.21
CA ASP A 91 -13.13 -5.82 2.06
C ASP A 91 -13.35 -4.30 1.99
N THR A 92 -12.48 -3.53 2.66
CA THR A 92 -12.62 -2.10 2.89
C THR A 92 -11.27 -1.39 2.82
N ALA A 93 -11.30 -0.09 2.51
CA ALA A 93 -10.12 0.76 2.47
C ALA A 93 -9.48 0.88 3.87
N GLU A 94 -10.30 0.95 4.92
CA GLU A 94 -9.81 1.04 6.29
C GLU A 94 -9.02 -0.20 6.71
N SER A 95 -9.55 -1.40 6.44
CA SER A 95 -8.85 -2.66 6.74
C SER A 95 -7.54 -2.80 5.97
N ARG A 96 -7.55 -2.43 4.69
CA ARG A 96 -6.36 -2.39 3.81
C ARG A 96 -5.28 -1.47 4.37
N ASP A 97 -5.65 -0.24 4.70
CA ASP A 97 -4.72 0.79 5.17
C ASP A 97 -4.18 0.45 6.56
N ALA A 98 -5.02 -0.13 7.43
CA ALA A 98 -4.59 -0.65 8.73
C ALA A 98 -3.56 -1.78 8.59
N ALA A 99 -3.73 -2.68 7.61
CA ALA A 99 -2.74 -3.71 7.32
C ALA A 99 -1.41 -3.10 6.86
N VAL A 100 -1.44 -2.12 5.95
CA VAL A 100 -0.22 -1.43 5.47
C VAL A 100 0.52 -0.75 6.63
N VAL A 101 -0.19 -0.06 7.51
CA VAL A 101 0.40 0.59 8.69
C VAL A 101 1.00 -0.46 9.62
N THR A 102 0.31 -1.58 9.86
CA THR A 102 0.80 -2.64 10.74
C THR A 102 2.06 -3.31 10.20
N PHE A 103 2.08 -3.65 8.91
CA PHE A 103 3.28 -4.17 8.25
C PHE A 103 4.45 -3.17 8.29
N SER A 104 4.15 -1.88 8.07
CA SER A 104 5.16 -0.81 8.11
C SER A 104 5.70 -0.59 9.53
N ALA A 105 4.85 -0.72 10.55
CA ALA A 105 5.23 -0.64 11.95
C ALA A 105 6.10 -1.83 12.38
N GLN A 106 5.82 -3.03 11.86
CA GLN A 106 6.63 -4.23 12.09
C GLN A 106 8.00 -4.18 11.37
N ALA A 107 8.20 -3.25 10.43
CA ALA A 107 9.48 -3.09 9.72
C ALA A 107 10.60 -2.50 10.59
N VAL A 108 10.30 -1.94 11.78
CA VAL A 108 11.27 -1.33 12.69
C VAL A 108 11.63 -2.30 13.84
N GLY A 109 12.48 -3.29 13.56
CA GLY A 109 12.96 -4.23 14.58
C GLY A 109 13.81 -5.40 14.04
N LYS A 110 14.47 -6.15 14.94
CA LYS A 110 15.47 -7.24 14.71
C LYS A 110 14.98 -8.50 13.93
N GLY A 111 13.94 -8.36 13.10
CA GLY A 111 13.34 -9.42 12.29
C GLY A 111 12.66 -8.87 11.03
N ARG A 112 13.23 -7.82 10.42
CA ARG A 112 12.69 -7.12 9.25
C ARG A 112 12.15 -8.11 8.21
N PRO A 113 10.87 -8.02 7.79
CA PRO A 113 10.53 -8.49 6.46
C PRO A 113 11.32 -7.59 5.49
N ILE A 114 12.37 -8.15 4.89
CA ILE A 114 13.09 -7.50 3.80
C ILE A 114 12.09 -7.46 2.65
N GLY A 115 11.55 -6.27 2.37
CA GLY A 115 10.49 -6.16 1.38
C GLY A 115 9.95 -4.76 1.18
N ARG A 116 9.18 -4.60 0.10
CA ARG A 116 8.46 -3.37 -0.24
C ARG A 116 6.96 -3.65 -0.21
N ILE A 117 6.17 -2.66 0.17
CA ILE A 117 4.71 -2.76 0.12
C ILE A 117 4.19 -1.77 -0.90
N MET A 118 3.23 -2.23 -1.69
CA MET A 118 2.52 -1.44 -2.68
C MET A 118 1.04 -1.71 -2.55
N VAL A 119 0.23 -0.66 -2.66
CA VAL A 119 -1.23 -0.77 -2.68
C VAL A 119 -1.74 -0.49 -4.10
N ILE A 120 -2.73 -1.27 -4.52
CA ILE A 120 -3.42 -1.12 -5.81
C ILE A 120 -4.90 -1.40 -5.56
N GLY A 121 -5.78 -0.41 -5.59
CA GLY A 121 -7.21 -0.62 -5.34
C GLY A 121 -7.46 -1.32 -4.00
N HIS A 122 -8.23 -2.41 -4.00
CA HIS A 122 -8.55 -3.20 -2.80
C HIS A 122 -7.45 -4.18 -2.32
N GLN A 123 -6.30 -4.24 -3.00
CA GLN A 123 -5.26 -5.23 -2.71
C GLN A 123 -3.99 -4.57 -2.17
N VAL A 124 -3.38 -5.24 -1.19
CA VAL A 124 -2.02 -4.98 -0.71
C VAL A 124 -1.09 -5.99 -1.36
N ILE A 125 0.03 -5.50 -1.88
CA ILE A 125 1.08 -6.29 -2.50
C ILE A 125 2.33 -6.15 -1.63
N HIS A 126 2.76 -7.25 -1.02
CA HIS A 126 4.01 -7.38 -0.29
C HIS A 126 5.05 -8.05 -1.19
N ILE A 127 6.16 -7.36 -1.43
CA ILE A 127 7.27 -7.80 -2.27
C ILE A 127 8.39 -8.19 -1.32
N GLY A 128 8.85 -9.43 -1.37
CA GLY A 128 9.96 -9.93 -0.55
C GLY A 128 11.34 -9.40 -0.97
N PRO A 129 12.42 -10.02 -0.47
CA PRO A 129 13.78 -9.71 -0.91
C PRO A 129 13.91 -9.95 -2.41
N ASP A 130 14.59 -9.02 -3.09
CA ASP A 130 14.74 -9.02 -4.54
C ASP A 130 16.24 -9.03 -4.92
N PRO A 131 16.93 -10.18 -4.79
CA PRO A 131 18.36 -10.27 -5.08
C PRO A 131 18.68 -10.12 -6.57
N GLY A 132 17.73 -10.39 -7.47
CA GLY A 132 17.90 -10.35 -8.92
C GLY A 132 17.30 -9.12 -9.62
N GLU A 133 16.90 -8.09 -8.85
CA GLU A 133 16.22 -6.90 -9.39
C GLU A 133 15.00 -7.23 -10.29
N ILE A 134 14.27 -8.28 -9.94
CA ILE A 134 13.06 -8.74 -10.63
C ILE A 134 11.93 -7.71 -10.44
N PHE A 135 11.80 -7.11 -9.26
CA PHE A 135 10.73 -6.16 -8.96
C PHE A 135 10.79 -4.91 -9.85
N PRO A 136 11.94 -4.21 -10.01
CA PRO A 136 12.06 -3.10 -10.96
C PRO A 136 11.58 -3.40 -12.37
N ARG A 137 11.71 -4.65 -12.85
CA ARG A 137 11.28 -5.06 -14.20
C ARG A 137 9.76 -5.22 -14.33
N ILE A 138 9.07 -5.59 -13.26
CA ILE A 138 7.59 -5.74 -13.25
C ILE A 138 6.87 -4.50 -12.71
N ALA A 139 7.56 -3.67 -11.92
CA ALA A 139 6.98 -2.52 -11.23
C ALA A 139 6.29 -1.50 -12.15
N PRO A 140 6.81 -1.15 -13.35
CA PRO A 140 6.10 -0.25 -14.27
C PRO A 140 4.72 -0.78 -14.68
N ARG A 141 4.60 -2.10 -14.88
CA ARG A 141 3.33 -2.74 -15.26
C ARG A 141 2.33 -2.74 -14.12
N LEU A 142 2.79 -3.05 -12.91
CA LEU A 142 1.97 -2.95 -11.70
C LEU A 142 1.49 -1.51 -11.46
N ARG A 143 2.34 -0.51 -11.68
CA ARG A 143 1.97 0.91 -11.57
C ARG A 143 0.94 1.34 -12.61
N ASN A 144 1.00 0.84 -13.82
CA ASN A 144 -0.02 1.15 -14.84
C ASN A 144 -1.40 0.62 -14.45
N MET A 145 -1.46 -0.55 -13.80
CA MET A 145 -2.71 -1.10 -13.28
C MET A 145 -3.29 -0.25 -12.14
N ARG A 146 -2.43 0.43 -11.35
CA ARG A 146 -2.86 1.38 -10.32
C ARG A 146 -3.59 2.59 -10.89
N ILE A 147 -3.24 3.04 -12.09
CA ILE A 147 -3.76 4.27 -12.71
C ILE A 147 -5.04 3.97 -13.54
N ALA A 148 -5.26 2.71 -13.93
CA ALA A 148 -6.35 2.32 -14.82
C ALA A 148 -7.68 1.97 -14.13
N GLY A 149 -7.73 1.97 -12.79
CA GLY A 149 -8.95 1.77 -11.99
C GLY A 149 -9.34 3.03 -11.24
#